data_AF-A0A2G4YWI6-F1
#
_entry.id   AF-A0A2G4YWI6-F1
#
_cell.length_a   1.000
_cell.length_b   1.000
_cell.length_c   1.000
_cell.angle_alpha   90.00
_cell.angle_beta   90.00
_cell.angle_gamma   90.00
#
_symmetry.space_group_name_H-M   'P 1'
#
loop_
_entity.id
_entity.type
_entity.pdbx_description
1 polymer ?
#
loop_
_entity_poly.entity_id
_entity_poly.type
_entity_poly.pdbx_seq_one_letter_code
_entity_poly.pdbx_strand_id
1 'polypeptide(L)'
;MTLHTKFCLVGLLVLTLPGCSMFVRDCATLAADPVAYRACQAGQGDAQAQYEMGRAAFDAQDYATARRWLKLAATPHSGRTPIYMPPVGGQTYGTVMMMDTGSASAGHRRAQLLLAEIYAAGLGGAPDPELAARYRALATRGQFP
;
A
#
# COMPACT_ATOMS: atom_id res chain seq x y z
N MET A 1 -40.00 -22.82 50.98
CA MET A 1 -39.58 -24.24 51.03
C MET A 1 -39.69 -24.72 49.58
N THR A 2 -38.68 -25.02 48.79
CA THR A 2 -37.35 -25.65 48.93
C THR A 2 -36.57 -25.30 47.65
N LEU A 3 -35.36 -24.74 47.72
CA LEU A 3 -34.06 -25.45 47.73
C LEU A 3 -33.42 -25.55 46.33
N HIS A 4 -32.22 -24.97 46.24
CA HIS A 4 -31.19 -24.97 45.20
C HIS A 4 -31.22 -26.03 44.09
N THR A 5 -30.98 -25.59 42.85
CA THR A 5 -30.14 -26.34 41.90
C THR A 5 -29.19 -25.38 41.18
N LYS A 6 -27.92 -25.45 41.57
CA LYS A 6 -26.79 -24.84 40.87
C LYS A 6 -26.69 -25.47 39.47
N PHE A 7 -27.19 -24.79 38.44
CA PHE A 7 -26.79 -25.10 37.07
C PHE A 7 -25.51 -24.31 36.77
N CYS A 8 -24.38 -24.93 37.09
CA CYS A 8 -23.12 -24.69 36.40
C CYS A 8 -23.31 -25.04 34.93
N LEU A 9 -23.91 -24.13 34.16
CA LEU A 9 -23.82 -24.17 32.71
C LEU A 9 -22.72 -23.19 32.34
N VAL A 10 -21.50 -23.73 32.36
CA VAL A 10 -20.33 -23.25 31.63
C VAL A 10 -20.74 -23.26 30.14
N GLY A 11 -21.52 -22.25 29.76
CA GLY A 11 -22.04 -22.05 28.42
C GLY A 11 -21.04 -21.26 27.62
N LEU A 12 -20.08 -21.99 27.05
CA LEU A 12 -19.40 -21.68 25.80
C LEU A 12 -19.27 -20.17 25.49
N LEU A 13 -18.29 -19.52 26.12
CA LEU A 13 -17.74 -18.27 25.60
C LEU A 13 -17.18 -18.59 24.21
N VAL A 14 -18.00 -18.39 23.17
CA VAL A 14 -17.55 -18.37 21.78
C VAL A 14 -16.59 -17.20 21.69
N LEU A 15 -15.32 -17.47 21.97
CA LEU A 15 -14.19 -16.66 21.55
C LEU A 15 -14.25 -16.66 20.02
N THR A 16 -15.01 -15.71 19.46
CA THR A 16 -14.81 -15.24 18.11
C THR A 16 -13.42 -14.60 18.12
N LEU A 17 -12.39 -15.44 18.04
CA LEU A 17 -11.09 -15.02 17.59
C LEU A 17 -11.37 -14.25 16.31
N PRO A 18 -11.08 -12.94 16.23
CA PRO A 18 -10.99 -12.30 14.94
C PRO A 18 -9.82 -13.00 14.26
N GLY A 19 -10.12 -14.11 13.58
CA GLY A 19 -9.19 -14.69 12.63
C GLY A 19 -8.80 -13.55 11.72
N CYS A 20 -7.50 -13.41 11.45
CA CYS A 20 -6.97 -12.46 10.49
C CYS A 20 -7.52 -12.82 9.10
N SER A 21 -8.80 -12.56 8.85
CA SER A 21 -9.30 -12.37 7.50
C SER A 21 -8.56 -11.14 7.02
N MET A 22 -7.69 -11.34 6.05
CA MET A 22 -7.04 -10.27 5.29
C MET A 22 -8.15 -9.46 4.63
N PHE A 23 -8.78 -8.53 5.36
CA PHE A 23 -9.83 -7.69 4.81
C PHE A 23 -9.18 -6.63 3.95
N VAL A 24 -9.01 -6.95 2.66
CA VAL A 24 -9.12 -5.93 1.63
C VAL A 24 -10.49 -5.28 1.87
N ARG A 25 -10.50 -4.09 2.47
CA ARG A 25 -11.74 -3.37 2.77
C ARG A 25 -12.45 -3.11 1.46
N ASP A 26 -13.70 -3.50 1.31
CA ASP A 26 -14.42 -3.15 0.08
C ASP A 26 -14.65 -1.64 0.01
N CYS A 27 -13.81 -0.93 -0.76
CA CYS A 27 -13.92 0.51 -0.91
C CYS A 27 -15.22 0.92 -1.62
N ALA A 28 -15.90 0.02 -2.35
CA ALA A 28 -17.15 0.34 -3.03
C ALA A 28 -18.25 0.77 -2.04
N THR A 29 -18.18 0.27 -0.80
CA THR A 29 -19.07 0.68 0.30
C THR A 29 -18.96 2.18 0.65
N LEU A 30 -17.84 2.82 0.29
CA LEU A 30 -17.55 4.23 0.54
C LEU A 30 -17.83 5.12 -0.67
N ALA A 31 -18.45 4.61 -1.74
CA ALA A 31 -18.65 5.37 -2.99
C ALA A 31 -19.41 6.71 -2.81
N ALA A 32 -20.20 6.84 -1.74
CA ALA A 32 -20.92 8.08 -1.42
C ALA A 32 -20.02 9.20 -0.88
N ASP A 33 -18.82 8.88 -0.36
CA ASP A 33 -17.82 9.84 0.11
C ASP A 33 -16.55 9.73 -0.77
N PRO A 34 -16.36 10.66 -1.72
CA PRO A 34 -15.21 10.64 -2.61
C PRO A 34 -13.85 10.72 -1.91
N VAL A 35 -13.78 11.36 -0.73
CA VAL A 35 -12.52 11.50 0.01
C VAL A 35 -12.21 10.19 0.73
N ALA A 36 -13.18 9.61 1.42
CA ALA A 36 -13.01 8.31 2.08
C ALA A 36 -12.76 7.18 1.08
N TYR A 37 -13.48 7.17 -0.04
CA TYR A 37 -13.27 6.22 -1.14
C TYR A 37 -11.83 6.26 -1.66
N ARG A 38 -11.34 7.47 -1.96
CA ARG A 38 -10.00 7.69 -2.50
C ARG A 38 -8.91 7.34 -1.49
N ALA A 39 -9.10 7.67 -0.20
CA ALA A 39 -8.19 7.26 0.87
C ALA A 39 -8.14 5.73 1.03
N CYS A 40 -9.29 5.05 0.90
CA CYS A 40 -9.37 3.60 0.92
C CYS A 40 -8.61 2.98 -0.26
N GLN A 41 -8.82 3.47 -1.49
CA GLN A 41 -8.11 3.02 -2.69
C GLN A 41 -6.60 3.24 -2.60
N ALA A 42 -6.18 4.42 -2.12
CA ALA A 42 -4.77 4.73 -1.93
C ALA A 42 -4.10 3.76 -0.93
N GLY A 43 -4.83 3.36 0.12
CA GLY A 43 -4.41 2.36 1.10
C GLY A 43 -4.30 0.94 0.53
N GLN A 44 -5.02 0.63 -0.54
CA GLN A 44 -4.93 -0.66 -1.24
C GLN A 44 -3.85 -0.73 -2.31
N GLY A 45 -3.15 0.37 -2.58
CA GLY A 45 -2.10 0.40 -3.58
C GLY A 45 -2.49 1.04 -4.91
N ASP A 46 -3.69 1.62 -5.04
CA ASP A 46 -4.07 2.30 -6.27
C ASP A 46 -3.17 3.52 -6.53
N ALA A 47 -2.39 3.46 -7.60
CA ALA A 47 -1.35 4.45 -7.87
C ALA A 47 -1.94 5.83 -8.21
N GLN A 48 -3.13 5.90 -8.80
CA GLN A 48 -3.82 7.15 -9.11
C GLN A 48 -4.31 7.83 -7.82
N ALA A 49 -4.96 7.08 -6.93
CA ALA A 49 -5.42 7.57 -5.65
C ALA A 49 -4.25 8.00 -4.76
N GLN A 50 -3.16 7.24 -4.73
CA GLN A 50 -1.92 7.65 -4.04
C GLN A 50 -1.34 8.94 -4.61
N TYR A 51 -1.35 9.11 -5.94
CA TYR A 51 -0.92 10.36 -6.56
C TYR A 51 -1.81 11.54 -6.16
N GLU A 52 -3.13 11.34 -6.11
CA GLU A 52 -4.08 12.37 -5.68
C GLU A 52 -3.88 12.77 -4.21
N MET A 53 -3.65 11.80 -3.32
CA MET A 53 -3.30 12.08 -1.92
C MET A 53 -1.98 12.87 -1.81
N GLY A 54 -0.98 12.49 -2.60
CA GLY A 54 0.33 13.15 -2.62
C GLY A 54 0.27 14.58 -3.16
N ARG A 55 -0.53 14.81 -4.21
CA ARG A 55 -0.76 16.15 -4.77
C ARG A 55 -1.54 17.04 -3.81
N ALA A 56 -2.59 16.54 -3.19
CA ALA A 56 -3.33 17.32 -2.19
C ALA A 56 -2.43 17.76 -1.02
N ALA A 57 -1.54 16.87 -0.56
CA ALA A 57 -0.53 17.22 0.44
C ALA A 57 0.51 18.23 -0.07
N PHE A 58 0.92 18.13 -1.34
CA PHE A 58 1.82 19.09 -1.96
C PHE A 58 1.21 20.50 -2.04
N ASP A 59 -0.06 20.58 -2.44
CA ASP A 59 -0.81 21.85 -2.52
C ASP A 59 -1.00 22.47 -1.12
N ALA A 60 -1.16 21.63 -0.10
CA ALA A 60 -1.17 22.04 1.31
C ALA A 60 0.22 22.32 1.90
N GLN A 61 1.29 22.25 1.09
CA GLN A 61 2.69 22.41 1.50
C GLN A 61 3.18 21.41 2.56
N ASP A 62 2.45 20.32 2.79
CA ASP A 62 2.91 19.17 3.56
C ASP A 62 3.77 18.27 2.68
N TYR A 63 5.00 18.72 2.44
CA TYR A 63 5.94 18.05 1.56
C TYR A 63 6.38 16.68 2.11
N ALA A 64 6.33 16.45 3.42
CA ALA A 64 6.66 15.15 4.00
C ALA A 64 5.62 14.10 3.59
N THR A 65 4.34 14.41 3.77
CA THR A 65 3.23 13.54 3.36
C THR A 65 3.15 13.42 1.84
N ALA A 66 3.37 14.51 1.10
CA ALA A 66 3.44 14.48 -0.36
C ALA A 66 4.50 13.50 -0.85
N ARG A 67 5.74 13.60 -0.34
CA ARG A 67 6.84 12.68 -0.69
C ARG A 67 6.49 11.23 -0.40
N ARG A 68 5.83 10.95 0.73
CA ARG A 68 5.42 9.59 1.10
C ARG A 68 4.45 9.00 0.08
N TRP A 69 3.36 9.70 -0.20
CA TRP A 69 2.33 9.20 -1.11
C TRP A 69 2.80 9.16 -2.57
N LEU A 70 3.51 10.19 -3.02
CA LEU A 70 4.02 10.22 -4.38
C LEU A 70 5.06 9.13 -4.63
N LYS A 71 5.85 8.74 -3.62
CA LYS A 71 6.81 7.61 -3.75
C LYS A 71 6.09 6.30 -4.00
N LEU A 72 5.02 6.03 -3.26
CA LEU A 72 4.20 4.84 -3.46
C LEU A 72 3.64 4.83 -4.88
N ALA A 73 3.01 5.93 -5.30
CA ALA A 73 2.45 6.07 -6.63
C ALA A 73 3.52 5.92 -7.74
N ALA A 74 4.71 6.49 -7.54
CA ALA A 74 5.79 6.51 -8.52
C ALA A 74 6.55 5.19 -8.66
N THR A 75 6.36 4.25 -7.73
CA THR A 75 7.09 2.98 -7.70
C THR A 75 6.44 1.97 -8.66
N PRO A 76 7.19 1.46 -9.66
CA PRO A 76 6.69 0.38 -10.51
C PRO A 76 6.45 -0.90 -9.71
N HIS A 77 5.39 -1.64 -10.02
CA HIS A 77 5.22 -2.99 -9.50
C HIS A 77 5.49 -4.01 -10.59
N SER A 78 6.29 -5.04 -10.28
CA SER A 78 6.63 -6.12 -11.21
C SER A 78 5.48 -7.09 -11.46
N GLY A 79 4.38 -6.97 -10.69
CA GLY A 79 3.33 -8.00 -10.66
C GLY A 79 3.83 -9.32 -10.06
N ARG A 80 5.01 -9.35 -9.44
CA ARG A 80 5.58 -10.55 -8.84
C ARG A 80 6.05 -10.28 -7.42
N THR A 81 5.66 -11.14 -6.50
CA THR A 81 5.99 -11.04 -5.08
C THR A 81 6.82 -12.26 -4.67
N PRO A 82 7.98 -12.07 -4.01
CA PRO A 82 8.74 -13.19 -3.47
C PRO A 82 7.98 -13.82 -2.29
N ILE A 83 7.82 -15.13 -2.32
CA ILE A 83 7.28 -15.93 -1.23
C ILE A 83 8.38 -16.87 -0.75
N TYR A 84 8.69 -16.80 0.54
CA TYR A 84 9.59 -17.74 1.18
C TYR A 84 8.85 -19.01 1.57
N MET A 85 9.40 -20.13 1.13
CA MET A 85 8.94 -21.47 1.49
C MET A 85 9.99 -22.11 2.40
N PRO A 86 9.63 -22.48 3.64
CA PRO A 86 10.57 -23.10 4.57
C PRO A 86 11.03 -24.49 4.05
N PRO A 87 12.18 -25.01 4.53
CA PRO A 87 12.66 -26.32 4.13
C PRO A 87 11.65 -27.42 4.47
N VAL A 88 11.43 -28.36 3.53
CA VAL A 88 10.59 -29.55 3.72
C VAL A 88 11.40 -30.80 3.41
N GLY A 89 11.17 -31.89 4.16
CA GLY A 89 11.72 -33.22 3.84
C GLY A 89 13.22 -33.29 3.57
N GLY A 90 14.06 -33.06 4.60
CA GLY A 90 15.52 -33.24 4.49
C GLY A 90 16.27 -32.11 3.79
N GLN A 91 15.57 -31.08 3.28
CA GLN A 91 16.18 -29.83 2.81
C GLN A 91 16.82 -29.08 3.99
N THR A 92 17.98 -28.46 3.77
CA THR A 92 18.67 -27.64 4.79
C THR A 92 18.39 -26.15 4.65
N TYR A 93 17.78 -25.72 3.53
CA TYR A 93 17.46 -24.32 3.25
C TYR A 93 16.06 -24.16 2.67
N GLY A 94 15.43 -23.01 2.97
CA GLY A 94 14.16 -22.63 2.35
C GLY A 94 14.36 -22.00 0.98
N THR A 95 13.31 -22.04 0.16
CA THR A 95 13.33 -21.53 -1.22
C THR A 95 12.50 -20.26 -1.31
N VAL A 96 13.00 -19.25 -2.03
CA VAL A 96 12.19 -18.09 -2.41
C VAL A 96 11.64 -18.32 -3.80
N MET A 97 10.32 -18.34 -3.93
CA MET A 97 9.62 -18.43 -5.22
C MET A 97 9.01 -17.07 -5.57
N MET A 98 8.99 -16.72 -6.85
CA MET A 98 8.29 -15.51 -7.32
C MET A 98 6.86 -15.89 -7.67
N MET A 99 5.89 -15.44 -6.87
CA MET A 99 4.47 -15.58 -7.19
C MET A 99 4.03 -14.45 -8.11
N ASP A 100 3.35 -14.79 -9.19
CA ASP A 100 2.64 -13.80 -10.02
C ASP A 100 1.38 -13.35 -9.27
N THR A 101 1.33 -12.07 -8.91
CA THR A 101 0.24 -11.44 -8.16
C THR A 101 -0.62 -10.55 -9.05
N GLY A 102 -0.33 -10.50 -10.36
CA GLY A 102 -1.09 -9.73 -11.34
C GLY A 102 -0.19 -9.03 -12.35
N SER A 103 -0.78 -8.12 -13.14
CA SER A 103 -0.04 -7.39 -14.17
C SER A 103 1.04 -6.50 -13.56
N ALA A 104 2.22 -6.44 -14.16
CA ALA A 104 3.18 -5.40 -13.84
C ALA A 104 2.60 -4.02 -14.22
N SER A 105 2.88 -2.97 -13.44
CA SER A 105 2.61 -1.59 -13.85
C SER A 105 3.89 -0.76 -13.87
N ALA A 106 3.92 0.16 -14.83
CA ALA A 106 4.76 1.33 -14.68
C ALA A 106 4.28 2.15 -13.48
N GLY A 107 5.21 2.74 -12.73
CA GLY A 107 4.86 3.71 -11.70
C GLY A 107 4.16 4.94 -12.31
N HIS A 108 3.38 5.65 -11.50
CA HIS A 108 2.57 6.77 -11.93
C HIS A 108 3.42 7.94 -12.44
N ARG A 109 3.37 8.20 -13.76
CA ARG A 109 4.24 9.17 -14.44
C ARG A 109 4.19 10.57 -13.84
N ARG A 110 2.99 11.11 -13.55
CA ARG A 110 2.89 12.45 -12.95
C ARG A 110 3.43 12.49 -11.52
N ALA A 111 3.40 11.37 -10.80
CA ALA A 111 3.95 11.30 -9.45
C ALA A 111 5.48 11.31 -9.50
N GLN A 112 6.07 10.63 -10.49
CA GLN A 112 7.50 10.67 -10.75
C GLN A 112 7.98 12.08 -11.09
N LEU A 113 7.27 12.80 -11.97
CA LEU A 113 7.62 14.19 -12.31
C LEU A 113 7.52 15.13 -11.10
N LEU A 114 6.42 15.06 -10.35
CA LEU A 114 6.24 15.91 -9.17
C LEU A 114 7.28 15.59 -8.07
N LEU A 115 7.65 14.33 -7.88
CA LEU A 115 8.76 13.98 -6.98
C LEU A 115 10.08 14.57 -7.47
N ALA A 116 10.34 14.57 -8.77
CA ALA A 116 11.57 15.16 -9.29
C ALA A 116 11.64 16.66 -9.02
N GLU A 117 10.51 17.37 -9.11
CA GLU A 117 10.42 18.78 -8.75
C GLU A 117 10.67 19.00 -7.27
N ILE A 118 10.00 18.23 -6.41
CA ILE A 118 10.19 18.27 -4.95
C ILE A 118 11.66 18.08 -4.59
N TYR A 119 12.32 17.08 -5.18
CA TYR A 119 13.72 16.78 -4.90
C TYR A 119 14.68 17.83 -5.46
N ALA A 120 14.44 18.35 -6.66
CA ALA A 120 15.27 19.40 -7.24
C ALA A 120 15.20 20.70 -6.42
N ALA A 121 14.02 21.03 -5.90
CA ALA A 121 13.78 22.23 -5.11
C ALA A 121 14.13 22.07 -3.61
N GLY A 122 14.32 20.83 -3.13
CA GLY A 122 14.53 20.57 -1.70
C GLY A 122 13.29 20.81 -0.85
N LEU A 123 12.08 20.60 -1.39
CA LEU A 123 10.85 20.80 -0.64
C LEU A 123 10.67 19.68 0.40
N GLY A 124 10.66 20.05 1.68
CA GLY A 124 10.58 19.08 2.79
C GLY A 124 11.88 18.29 3.01
N GLY A 125 13.04 18.90 2.71
CA GLY A 125 14.37 18.31 2.96
C GLY A 125 15.50 19.16 2.38
N ALA A 126 16.68 18.58 2.19
CA ALA A 126 17.72 19.18 1.36
C ALA A 126 17.45 18.86 -0.13
N PRO A 127 17.83 19.75 -1.07
CA PRO A 127 17.81 19.43 -2.49
C PRO A 127 18.62 18.17 -2.81
N ASP A 128 18.07 17.32 -3.67
CA ASP A 128 18.69 16.09 -4.17
C ASP A 128 18.54 16.03 -5.70
N PRO A 129 19.47 16.66 -6.45
CA PRO A 129 19.38 16.74 -7.90
C PRO A 129 19.57 15.38 -8.58
N GLU A 130 20.31 14.46 -7.95
CA GLU A 130 20.51 13.11 -8.48
C GLU A 130 19.20 12.32 -8.44
N LEU A 131 18.51 12.34 -7.30
CA LEU A 131 17.23 11.66 -7.15
C LEU A 131 16.15 12.30 -8.03
N ALA A 132 16.19 13.63 -8.21
CA ALA A 132 15.33 14.31 -9.17
C ALA A 132 15.56 13.81 -10.61
N ALA A 133 16.81 13.69 -11.05
CA ALA A 133 17.13 13.16 -12.38
C ALA A 133 16.67 11.70 -12.55
N ARG A 134 16.82 10.87 -11.51
CA ARG A 134 16.34 9.48 -11.52
C ARG A 134 14.83 9.40 -11.74
N TYR A 135 14.03 10.20 -11.01
CA TYR A 135 12.58 10.20 -11.19
C TYR A 135 12.14 10.75 -12.55
N ARG A 136 12.83 11.77 -13.10
CA ARG A 136 12.58 12.21 -14.49
C ARG A 136 12.83 11.09 -15.50
N ALA A 137 13.90 10.33 -15.32
CA ALA A 137 14.21 9.19 -16.19
C ALA A 137 13.20 8.02 -16.06
N LEU A 138 12.59 7.83 -14.88
CA LEU A 138 11.49 6.87 -14.73
C LEU A 138 10.24 7.32 -15.49
N ALA A 139 9.92 8.61 -15.48
CA ALA A 139 8.78 9.18 -16.17
C ALA A 139 8.84 9.04 -17.69
N THR A 140 10.03 8.93 -18.27
CA THR A 140 10.22 8.72 -19.71
C THR A 140 10.20 7.24 -20.11
N ARG A 141 10.60 6.33 -19.20
CA ARG A 141 10.64 4.88 -19.46
C ARG A 141 9.28 4.19 -19.41
N GLY A 142 8.28 4.74 -18.73
CA GLY A 142 6.96 4.14 -18.51
C GLY A 142 5.94 4.31 -19.65
N GLN A 143 6.37 4.76 -20.84
CA GLN A 143 5.51 4.90 -22.00
C GLN A 143 5.37 3.54 -22.71
N PHE A 144 4.57 2.62 -22.16
CA PHE A 144 4.10 1.48 -22.96
C PHE A 144 3.08 2.01 -23.99
N PRO A 145 3.19 1.64 -25.29
CA PRO A 145 2.21 2.03 -26.31
C PRO A 145 0.82 1.48 -26.02
#